data_AF-A0A417IIW6-F1
#
_entry.id   AF-A0A417IIW6-F1
#
_cell.length_a   1.000
_cell.length_b   1.000
_cell.length_c   1.000
_cell.angle_alpha   90.00
_cell.angle_beta   90.00
_cell.angle_gamma   90.00
#
_symmetry.space_group_name_H-M   'P 1'
#
loop_
_entity.id
_entity.type
_entity.pdbx_description
1 polymer ?
#
loop_
_entity_poly.entity_id
_entity_poly.type
_entity_poly.pdbx_seq_one_letter_code
_entity_poly.pdbx_strand_id
1 'polypeptide(L)'
;MKKIALKNAARGTAFDYAGQSWILLENDDGRALCLSKDIIETRAFDEGNCNNFAVASSKEYLNGTYLDNLLEDVNGPNAFLTTELDLTTDDGLKDYGTCTVTIFLLTVDQYRRNRDVISNADDWWWLSTAFSTKSNGYESLARFVCSDGTLNWNNAFSGSRGLRPACYLDSDLLISVEDDEATDDVTPEHAGEIIAALAEQFGGTFATEDQLTTALSFMLGTLRATREKEARHE
;
A
#
# COMPACT_ATOMS: atom_id res chain seq x y z
N MET A 1 19.23 -8.82 -4.09
CA MET A 1 17.77 -8.91 -3.88
C MET A 1 17.55 -9.43 -2.47
N LYS A 2 17.12 -8.53 -1.60
CA LYS A 2 16.77 -8.85 -0.23
C LYS A 2 15.32 -9.32 -0.18
N LYS A 3 15.05 -10.34 0.64
CA LYS A 3 13.68 -10.71 0.98
C LYS A 3 13.27 -9.99 2.25
N ILE A 4 12.20 -9.22 2.19
CA ILE A 4 11.60 -8.55 3.34
C ILE A 4 10.11 -8.86 3.40
N ALA A 5 9.54 -8.85 4.60
CA ALA A 5 8.08 -8.89 4.74
C ALA A 5 7.45 -7.58 4.24
N LEU A 6 6.25 -7.62 3.67
CA LEU A 6 5.52 -6.44 3.19
C LEU A 6 5.37 -5.35 4.25
N LYS A 7 5.15 -5.72 5.52
CA LYS A 7 5.08 -4.76 6.64
C LYS A 7 6.35 -3.94 6.84
N ASN A 8 7.50 -4.42 6.34
CA ASN A 8 8.79 -3.74 6.44
C ASN A 8 9.15 -2.97 5.15
N ALA A 9 8.34 -3.07 4.11
CA ALA A 9 8.55 -2.32 2.87
C ALA A 9 8.00 -0.90 3.00
N ALA A 10 8.66 0.05 2.34
CA ALA A 10 8.18 1.42 2.27
C ALA A 10 6.85 1.50 1.50
N ARG A 11 5.99 2.43 1.91
CA ARG A 11 4.77 2.74 1.17
C ARG A 11 5.14 3.29 -0.22
N GLY A 12 4.46 2.79 -1.25
CA GLY A 12 4.77 3.05 -2.65
C GLY A 12 5.76 2.06 -3.28
N THR A 13 6.34 1.13 -2.51
CA THR A 13 7.21 0.09 -3.05
C THR A 13 6.45 -0.80 -4.03
N ALA A 14 7.01 -0.97 -5.23
CA ALA A 14 6.54 -1.94 -6.20
C ALA A 14 7.16 -3.32 -5.92
N PHE A 15 6.39 -4.39 -6.09
CA PHE A 15 6.84 -5.76 -5.88
C PHE A 15 6.07 -6.74 -6.75
N ASP A 16 6.66 -7.89 -7.04
CA ASP A 16 6.01 -8.95 -7.81
C ASP A 16 5.43 -10.04 -6.91
N TYR A 17 4.19 -10.44 -7.17
CA TYR A 17 3.51 -11.54 -6.50
C TYR A 17 2.38 -12.10 -7.38
N ALA A 18 2.23 -13.42 -7.43
CA ALA A 18 1.18 -14.10 -8.20
C ALA A 18 1.14 -13.67 -9.69
N GLY A 19 2.29 -13.72 -10.36
CA GLY A 19 2.39 -13.45 -11.80
C GLY A 19 2.26 -11.97 -12.22
N GLN A 20 2.11 -11.03 -11.27
CA GLN A 20 1.99 -9.60 -11.59
C GLN A 20 2.73 -8.68 -10.63
N SER A 21 2.89 -7.42 -11.05
CA SER A 21 3.45 -6.34 -10.23
C SER A 21 2.37 -5.57 -9.48
N TRP A 22 2.62 -5.34 -8.20
CA TRP A 22 1.77 -4.60 -7.26
C TRP A 22 2.52 -3.40 -6.69
N ILE A 23 1.77 -2.47 -6.09
CA ILE A 23 2.26 -1.32 -5.33
C ILE A 23 1.68 -1.42 -3.93
N LEU A 24 2.54 -1.39 -2.92
CA LEU A 24 2.14 -1.34 -1.51
C LEU A 24 1.59 0.05 -1.16
N LEU A 25 0.34 0.13 -0.71
CA LEU A 25 -0.32 1.40 -0.39
C LEU A 25 -0.45 1.65 1.11
N GLU A 26 -0.90 0.67 1.88
CA GLU A 26 -1.11 0.81 3.32
C GLU A 26 -0.70 -0.50 4.01
N ASN A 27 -0.18 -0.42 5.24
CA ASN A 27 -0.02 -1.56 6.14
C ASN A 27 -0.88 -1.29 7.38
N ASP A 28 -1.75 -2.24 7.72
CA ASP A 28 -2.67 -2.14 8.85
C ASP A 28 -2.84 -3.53 9.47
N ASP A 29 -2.66 -3.65 10.79
CA ASP A 29 -2.96 -4.84 11.61
C ASP A 29 -2.85 -6.20 10.88
N GLY A 30 -1.65 -6.55 10.42
CA GLY A 30 -1.37 -7.86 9.79
C GLY A 30 -1.71 -7.96 8.30
N ARG A 31 -2.31 -6.93 7.68
CA ARG A 31 -2.65 -6.87 6.25
C ARG A 31 -2.02 -5.68 5.54
N ALA A 32 -1.79 -5.84 4.25
CA ALA A 32 -1.21 -4.84 3.37
C ALA A 32 -2.18 -4.53 2.22
N LEU A 33 -2.64 -3.27 2.09
CA LEU A 33 -3.41 -2.82 0.94
C LEU A 33 -2.48 -2.69 -0.26
N CYS A 34 -2.76 -3.42 -1.33
CA CYS A 34 -1.94 -3.44 -2.53
C CYS A 34 -2.78 -3.09 -3.75
N LEU A 35 -2.19 -2.37 -4.71
CA LEU A 35 -2.81 -1.99 -5.97
C LEU A 35 -1.98 -2.54 -7.12
N SER A 36 -2.62 -3.12 -8.13
CA SER A 36 -1.95 -3.51 -9.37
C SER A 36 -1.22 -2.31 -9.98
N LYS A 37 0.02 -2.52 -10.42
CA LYS A 37 0.85 -1.46 -10.97
C LYS A 37 0.16 -0.80 -12.16
N ASP A 38 -0.42 -1.61 -13.03
CA ASP A 38 -1.05 -1.21 -14.28
C ASP A 38 -2.54 -1.59 -14.33
N ILE A 39 -3.26 -1.00 -15.28
CA ILE A 39 -4.61 -1.47 -15.65
C ILE A 39 -4.47 -2.83 -16.33
N ILE A 40 -5.17 -3.84 -15.82
CA ILE A 40 -5.01 -5.23 -16.31
C ILE A 40 -5.81 -5.50 -17.59
N GLU A 41 -6.97 -4.87 -17.73
CA GLU A 41 -7.84 -5.01 -18.89
C GLU A 41 -8.87 -3.89 -18.94
N THR A 42 -9.39 -3.62 -20.13
CA THR A 42 -10.52 -2.71 -20.34
C THR A 42 -11.83 -3.49 -20.19
N ARG A 43 -12.69 -3.06 -19.26
CA ARG A 43 -14.00 -3.68 -18.99
C ARG A 43 -14.99 -2.64 -18.44
N ALA A 44 -16.28 -2.86 -18.70
CA ALA A 44 -17.33 -2.13 -17.99
C ALA A 44 -17.23 -2.34 -16.47
N PHE A 45 -17.69 -1.38 -15.68
CA PHE A 45 -17.92 -1.61 -14.26
C PHE A 45 -19.00 -2.66 -14.10
N ASP A 46 -20.12 -2.46 -14.80
CA ASP A 46 -21.19 -3.44 -14.86
C ASP A 46 -21.91 -3.43 -16.21
N GLU A 47 -21.98 -4.59 -16.87
CA GLU A 47 -22.74 -4.79 -18.11
C GLU A 47 -24.25 -4.53 -17.95
N GLY A 48 -24.80 -4.74 -16.75
CA GLY A 48 -26.18 -4.42 -16.39
C GLY A 48 -26.44 -2.94 -16.09
N ASN A 49 -25.42 -2.08 -16.23
CA ASN A 49 -25.45 -0.66 -15.88
C ASN A 49 -25.83 -0.38 -14.41
N CYS A 50 -25.42 -1.26 -13.49
CA CYS A 50 -25.58 -1.06 -12.06
C CYS A 50 -24.26 -0.58 -11.43
N ASN A 51 -24.29 0.50 -10.65
CA ASN A 51 -23.11 1.01 -9.95
C ASN A 51 -22.84 0.33 -8.59
N ASN A 52 -23.62 -0.69 -8.23
CA ASN A 52 -23.38 -1.46 -7.01
C ASN A 52 -22.33 -2.56 -7.26
N PHE A 53 -21.11 -2.35 -6.76
CA PHE A 53 -20.00 -3.28 -6.91
C PHE A 53 -20.30 -4.70 -6.41
N ALA A 54 -21.16 -4.86 -5.39
CA ALA A 54 -21.48 -6.17 -4.81
C ALA A 54 -22.08 -7.16 -5.83
N VAL A 55 -22.77 -6.63 -6.84
CA VAL A 55 -23.47 -7.39 -7.89
C VAL A 55 -22.93 -7.10 -9.29
N ALA A 56 -21.84 -6.33 -9.40
CA ALA A 56 -21.29 -5.92 -10.67
C ALA A 56 -20.55 -7.08 -11.37
N SER A 57 -20.72 -7.17 -12.68
CA SER A 57 -19.98 -8.12 -13.53
C SER A 57 -18.46 -7.97 -13.43
N SER A 58 -17.92 -6.77 -13.18
CA SER A 58 -16.48 -6.62 -12.91
C SER A 58 -16.05 -7.34 -11.64
N LYS A 59 -16.87 -7.33 -10.57
CA LYS A 59 -16.57 -7.99 -9.30
C LYS A 59 -16.64 -9.50 -9.45
N GLU A 60 -17.60 -10.01 -10.24
CA GLU A 60 -17.69 -11.42 -10.61
C GLU A 60 -16.43 -11.89 -11.35
N TYR A 61 -15.98 -11.14 -12.36
CA TYR A 61 -14.74 -11.44 -13.07
C TYR A 61 -13.51 -11.43 -12.13
N LEU A 62 -13.36 -10.36 -11.32
CA LEU A 62 -12.22 -10.17 -10.43
C LEU A 62 -12.09 -11.26 -9.36
N ASN A 63 -13.21 -11.80 -8.86
CA ASN A 63 -13.23 -12.86 -7.83
C ASN A 63 -13.52 -14.26 -8.41
N GLY A 64 -13.60 -14.38 -9.74
CA GLY A 64 -13.69 -15.64 -10.47
C GLY A 64 -12.40 -15.85 -11.25
N THR A 65 -12.51 -15.88 -12.58
CA THR A 65 -11.39 -16.22 -13.49
C THR A 65 -10.10 -15.43 -13.22
N TYR A 66 -10.19 -14.15 -12.88
CA TYR A 66 -8.97 -13.37 -12.58
C TYR A 66 -8.26 -13.85 -11.31
N LEU A 67 -9.02 -14.07 -10.23
CA LEU A 67 -8.46 -14.59 -8.98
C LEU A 67 -7.94 -16.02 -9.16
N ASP A 68 -8.65 -16.86 -9.91
CA ASP A 68 -8.21 -18.23 -10.21
C ASP A 68 -6.84 -18.22 -10.90
N ASN A 69 -6.65 -17.36 -11.90
CA ASN A 69 -5.36 -17.21 -12.58
C ASN A 69 -4.25 -16.73 -11.62
N LEU A 70 -4.54 -15.77 -10.73
CA LEU A 70 -3.56 -15.33 -9.73
C LEU A 70 -3.16 -16.48 -8.81
N LEU A 71 -4.12 -17.29 -8.36
CA LEU A 71 -3.87 -18.42 -7.47
C LEU A 71 -3.05 -19.53 -8.15
N GLU A 72 -3.20 -19.73 -9.47
CA GLU A 72 -2.35 -20.64 -10.25
C GLU A 72 -0.89 -20.17 -10.30
N ASP A 73 -0.65 -18.85 -10.32
CA ASP A 73 0.68 -18.24 -10.36
C ASP A 73 1.33 -18.02 -8.98
N VAL A 74 0.64 -18.38 -7.88
CA VAL A 74 1.21 -18.30 -6.53
C VAL A 74 2.32 -19.33 -6.35
N ASN A 75 3.56 -18.86 -6.36
CA ASN A 75 4.75 -19.65 -6.05
C ASN A 75 5.06 -19.64 -4.53
N GLY A 76 4.16 -20.19 -3.71
CA GLY A 76 4.31 -20.20 -2.25
C GLY A 76 2.98 -20.32 -1.48
N PRO A 77 2.92 -19.91 -0.20
CA PRO A 77 1.64 -19.78 0.49
C PRO A 77 0.79 -18.68 -0.16
N ASN A 78 -0.52 -18.95 -0.26
CA ASN A 78 -1.48 -17.93 -0.63
C ASN A 78 -1.53 -16.85 0.46
N ALA A 79 -1.29 -15.61 0.07
CA ALA A 79 -1.33 -14.44 0.94
C ALA A 79 -2.56 -13.55 0.68
N PHE A 80 -3.41 -13.85 -0.31
CA PHE A 80 -4.62 -13.08 -0.57
C PHE A 80 -5.61 -13.22 0.59
N LEU A 81 -6.09 -12.08 1.10
CA LEU A 81 -7.03 -12.03 2.21
C LEU A 81 -8.44 -11.68 1.72
N THR A 82 -9.40 -12.52 2.09
CA THR A 82 -10.82 -12.20 1.96
C THR A 82 -11.19 -11.11 2.96
N THR A 83 -11.80 -10.02 2.49
CA THR A 83 -12.16 -8.87 3.30
C THR A 83 -13.61 -8.46 3.09
N GLU A 84 -14.14 -7.70 4.04
CA GLU A 84 -15.39 -6.97 3.88
C GLU A 84 -15.09 -5.55 3.39
N LEU A 85 -15.54 -5.22 2.19
CA LEU A 85 -15.38 -3.90 1.57
C LEU A 85 -16.61 -3.04 1.87
N ASP A 86 -16.40 -1.84 2.41
CA ASP A 86 -17.45 -0.83 2.59
C ASP A 86 -17.84 -0.19 1.24
N LEU A 87 -19.12 -0.28 0.89
CA LEU A 87 -19.68 0.28 -0.35
C LEU A 87 -20.45 1.58 -0.10
N THR A 88 -20.09 2.31 0.95
CA THR A 88 -20.51 3.70 1.15
C THR A 88 -20.20 4.49 -0.12
N THR A 89 -21.23 5.15 -0.65
CA THR A 89 -21.18 5.94 -1.89
C THR A 89 -20.44 7.28 -1.68
N ASP A 90 -20.02 7.95 -2.77
CA ASP A 90 -19.24 9.19 -2.69
C ASP A 90 -20.01 10.34 -2.01
N ASP A 91 -21.35 10.32 -2.05
CA ASP A 91 -22.22 11.25 -1.31
C ASP A 91 -22.59 10.76 0.10
N GLY A 92 -22.03 9.63 0.55
CA GLY A 92 -22.11 9.13 1.92
C GLY A 92 -23.29 8.21 2.21
N LEU A 93 -24.08 7.82 1.21
CA LEU A 93 -25.18 6.86 1.39
C LEU A 93 -24.65 5.44 1.57
N LYS A 94 -25.33 4.68 2.44
CA LYS A 94 -24.96 3.31 2.85
C LYS A 94 -25.90 2.23 2.30
N ASP A 95 -26.72 2.56 1.30
CA ASP A 95 -27.78 1.65 0.82
C ASP A 95 -27.24 0.31 0.30
N TYR A 96 -25.99 0.28 -0.19
CA TYR A 96 -25.34 -0.94 -0.68
C TYR A 96 -24.62 -1.76 0.40
N GLY A 97 -24.46 -1.21 1.61
CA GLY A 97 -23.82 -1.89 2.72
C GLY A 97 -22.36 -2.27 2.45
N THR A 98 -22.04 -3.55 2.64
CA THR A 98 -20.71 -4.11 2.45
C THR A 98 -20.73 -5.28 1.48
N CYS A 99 -19.57 -5.65 0.93
CA CYS A 99 -19.42 -6.89 0.17
C CYS A 99 -18.15 -7.65 0.54
N THR A 100 -18.26 -8.97 0.66
CA THR A 100 -17.11 -9.86 0.85
C THR A 100 -16.40 -10.10 -0.49
N VAL A 101 -15.11 -9.81 -0.55
CA VAL A 101 -14.26 -9.86 -1.74
C VAL A 101 -12.82 -10.19 -1.37
N THR A 102 -12.08 -10.80 -2.29
CA THR A 102 -10.63 -11.00 -2.21
C THR A 102 -9.90 -10.00 -3.10
N ILE A 103 -10.41 -9.84 -4.33
CA ILE A 103 -9.96 -8.81 -5.28
C ILE A 103 -11.06 -7.78 -5.44
N PHE A 104 -10.70 -6.51 -5.36
CA PHE A 104 -11.63 -5.39 -5.50
C PHE A 104 -11.04 -4.26 -6.35
N LEU A 105 -11.80 -3.21 -6.56
CA LEU A 105 -11.30 -1.93 -7.06
C LEU A 105 -11.21 -0.97 -5.87
N LEU A 106 -10.18 -0.12 -5.81
CA LEU A 106 -10.07 0.83 -4.70
C LEU A 106 -11.37 1.61 -4.50
N THR A 107 -11.68 1.91 -3.25
CA THR A 107 -12.69 2.93 -2.95
C THR A 107 -12.10 4.32 -3.23
N VAL A 108 -12.97 5.30 -3.42
CA VAL A 108 -12.55 6.70 -3.54
C VAL A 108 -11.72 7.15 -2.33
N ASP A 109 -12.06 6.71 -1.12
CA ASP A 109 -11.33 7.08 0.09
C ASP A 109 -9.94 6.42 0.15
N GLN A 110 -9.83 5.14 -0.21
CA GLN A 110 -8.53 4.48 -0.34
C GLN A 110 -7.68 5.18 -1.40
N TYR A 111 -8.26 5.56 -2.55
CA TYR A 111 -7.56 6.30 -3.57
C TYR A 111 -7.07 7.67 -3.08
N ARG A 112 -7.94 8.46 -2.44
CA ARG A 112 -7.60 9.80 -1.92
C ARG A 112 -6.47 9.74 -0.88
N ARG A 113 -6.51 8.77 0.04
CA ARG A 113 -5.45 8.59 1.06
C ARG A 113 -4.11 8.18 0.46
N ASN A 114 -4.12 7.54 -0.72
CA ASN A 114 -2.92 7.01 -1.36
C ASN A 114 -2.48 7.73 -2.63
N ARG A 115 -3.09 8.90 -2.91
CA ARG A 115 -2.86 9.64 -4.14
C ARG A 115 -1.41 10.08 -4.34
N ASP A 116 -0.68 10.29 -3.26
CA ASP A 116 0.72 10.71 -3.23
C ASP A 116 1.69 9.62 -3.70
N VAL A 117 1.33 8.34 -3.58
CA VAL A 117 2.15 7.20 -4.04
C VAL A 117 1.59 6.49 -5.27
N ILE A 118 0.31 6.72 -5.60
CA ILE A 118 -0.30 6.17 -6.82
C ILE A 118 0.10 7.04 -8.02
N SER A 119 0.94 6.48 -8.88
CA SER A 119 1.22 7.07 -10.19
C SER A 119 -0.02 7.01 -11.10
N ASN A 120 -0.11 8.00 -11.98
CA ASN A 120 -1.13 8.05 -13.02
C ASN A 120 -1.00 6.83 -13.94
N ALA A 121 -2.13 6.22 -14.28
CA ALA A 121 -2.20 5.14 -15.25
C ALA A 121 -2.39 5.71 -16.67
N ASP A 122 -2.07 4.91 -17.67
CA ASP A 122 -2.13 5.32 -19.09
C ASP A 122 -3.56 5.54 -19.61
N ASP A 123 -4.57 5.07 -18.87
CA ASP A 123 -5.98 5.24 -19.20
C ASP A 123 -6.86 5.39 -17.95
N TRP A 124 -8.16 5.59 -18.16
CA TRP A 124 -9.17 5.75 -17.12
C TRP A 124 -9.48 4.40 -16.49
N TRP A 125 -9.71 4.35 -15.18
CA TRP A 125 -10.01 3.09 -14.49
C TRP A 125 -11.04 3.25 -13.37
N TRP A 126 -11.85 2.20 -13.19
CA TRP A 126 -12.98 2.21 -12.27
C TRP A 126 -12.57 2.10 -10.79
N LEU A 127 -13.41 2.66 -9.92
CA LEU A 127 -13.36 2.50 -8.47
C LEU A 127 -14.60 1.73 -8.00
N SER A 128 -14.53 1.04 -6.87
CA SER A 128 -15.68 0.31 -6.30
C SER A 128 -16.78 1.23 -5.75
N THR A 129 -16.47 2.51 -5.55
CA THR A 129 -17.41 3.50 -5.01
C THR A 129 -18.41 3.95 -6.07
N ALA A 130 -19.69 3.80 -5.77
CA ALA A 130 -20.77 4.43 -6.52
C ALA A 130 -20.78 5.96 -6.33
N PHE A 131 -21.23 6.71 -7.34
CA PHE A 131 -21.43 8.15 -7.23
C PHE A 131 -22.52 8.50 -6.22
N SER A 132 -23.65 7.77 -6.30
CA SER A 132 -24.79 7.81 -5.38
C SER A 132 -25.64 6.56 -5.64
N THR A 133 -26.85 6.46 -5.11
CA THR A 133 -27.69 5.25 -5.22
C THR A 133 -29.00 5.51 -5.96
N LYS A 134 -29.78 4.44 -6.12
CA LYS A 134 -31.14 4.50 -6.72
C LYS A 134 -32.08 5.45 -5.98
N SER A 135 -31.90 5.65 -4.67
CA SER A 135 -32.75 6.57 -3.90
C SER A 135 -32.63 8.01 -4.41
N ASN A 136 -31.49 8.37 -5.01
CA ASN A 136 -31.23 9.65 -5.66
C ASN A 136 -31.31 9.61 -7.20
N GLY A 137 -31.69 8.47 -7.80
CA GLY A 137 -31.79 8.29 -9.26
C GLY A 137 -30.46 8.14 -9.99
N TYR A 138 -29.41 7.70 -9.30
CA TYR A 138 -28.05 7.58 -9.86
C TYR A 138 -27.51 6.15 -9.82
N GLU A 139 -28.36 5.13 -9.86
CA GLU A 139 -27.99 3.70 -9.79
C GLU A 139 -27.07 3.21 -10.91
N SER A 140 -26.78 4.05 -11.90
CA SER A 140 -25.92 3.74 -13.04
C SER A 140 -24.57 4.45 -12.99
N LEU A 141 -24.35 5.41 -12.07
CA LEU A 141 -23.13 6.21 -12.06
C LEU A 141 -22.08 5.64 -11.10
N ALA A 142 -20.98 5.15 -11.64
CA ALA A 142 -19.82 4.67 -10.89
C ALA A 142 -18.68 5.68 -10.92
N ARG A 143 -17.84 5.71 -9.88
CA ARG A 143 -16.65 6.58 -9.83
C ARG A 143 -15.49 5.94 -10.57
N PHE A 144 -14.67 6.79 -11.17
CA PHE A 144 -13.46 6.37 -11.86
C PHE A 144 -12.37 7.43 -11.72
N VAL A 145 -11.14 7.04 -12.01
CA VAL A 145 -9.95 7.89 -12.03
C VAL A 145 -9.57 8.13 -13.49
N CYS A 146 -9.38 9.40 -13.87
CA CYS A 146 -8.89 9.80 -15.19
C CYS A 146 -7.38 9.53 -15.31
N SER A 147 -6.84 9.58 -16.54
CA SER A 147 -5.41 9.39 -16.80
C SER A 147 -4.52 10.49 -16.22
N ASP A 148 -5.08 11.66 -15.90
CA ASP A 148 -4.41 12.72 -15.14
C ASP A 148 -4.47 12.51 -13.61
N GLY A 149 -5.16 11.45 -13.16
CA GLY A 149 -5.38 11.11 -11.76
C GLY A 149 -6.45 11.96 -11.07
N THR A 150 -7.32 12.63 -11.83
CA THR A 150 -8.52 13.29 -11.28
C THR A 150 -9.68 12.30 -11.12
N LEU A 151 -10.57 12.57 -10.16
CA LEU A 151 -11.77 11.75 -9.93
C LEU A 151 -12.94 12.23 -10.78
N ASN A 152 -13.62 11.32 -11.46
CA ASN A 152 -14.79 11.60 -12.28
C ASN A 152 -15.84 10.48 -12.12
N TRP A 153 -16.97 10.57 -12.82
CA TRP A 153 -18.05 9.59 -12.78
C TRP A 153 -18.62 9.35 -14.18
N ASN A 154 -19.12 8.14 -14.43
CA ASN A 154 -19.80 7.80 -15.68
C ASN A 154 -20.71 6.60 -15.49
N ASN A 155 -21.51 6.30 -16.51
CA ASN A 155 -22.36 5.14 -16.56
C ASN A 155 -21.54 3.84 -16.45
N ALA A 156 -21.99 2.92 -15.61
CA ALA A 156 -21.32 1.68 -15.27
C ALA A 156 -21.10 0.75 -16.47
N PHE A 157 -21.98 0.80 -17.48
CA PHE A 157 -21.87 -0.03 -18.69
C PHE A 157 -20.78 0.42 -19.69
N SER A 158 -20.13 1.55 -19.43
CA SER A 158 -19.12 2.10 -20.35
C SER A 158 -17.86 1.22 -20.33
N GLY A 159 -17.72 0.35 -21.32
CA GLY A 159 -16.55 -0.51 -21.51
C GLY A 159 -15.30 0.20 -22.04
N SER A 160 -15.14 1.49 -21.80
CA SER A 160 -13.98 2.29 -22.24
C SER A 160 -13.05 2.66 -21.08
N ARG A 161 -13.13 1.92 -19.97
CA ARG A 161 -12.31 2.12 -18.78
C ARG A 161 -11.72 0.80 -18.34
N GLY A 162 -10.61 0.91 -17.63
CA GLY A 162 -9.83 -0.19 -17.11
C GLY A 162 -10.29 -0.71 -15.77
N LEU A 163 -9.96 -1.97 -15.50
CA LEU A 163 -9.87 -2.50 -14.16
C LEU A 163 -8.42 -2.33 -13.67
N ARG A 164 -8.26 -1.70 -12.51
CA ARG A 164 -7.00 -1.67 -11.75
C ARG A 164 -7.23 -2.33 -10.39
N PRO A 165 -7.09 -3.67 -10.31
CA PRO A 165 -7.36 -4.45 -9.12
C PRO A 165 -6.57 -3.99 -7.92
N ALA A 166 -7.19 -4.07 -6.75
CA ALA A 166 -6.61 -3.96 -5.45
C ALA A 166 -6.96 -5.19 -4.61
N CYS A 167 -6.12 -5.48 -3.62
CA CYS A 167 -6.35 -6.57 -2.68
C CYS A 167 -5.71 -6.25 -1.33
N TYR A 168 -6.09 -7.03 -0.31
CA TYR A 168 -5.30 -7.13 0.90
C TYR A 168 -4.45 -8.40 0.83
N LEU A 169 -3.16 -8.24 1.11
CA LEU A 169 -2.22 -9.35 1.28
C LEU A 169 -1.86 -9.50 2.75
N ASP A 170 -1.50 -10.71 3.18
CA ASP A 170 -0.84 -10.93 4.46
C ASP A 170 0.46 -10.11 4.50
N SER A 171 0.59 -9.26 5.52
CA SER A 171 1.73 -8.36 5.67
C SER A 171 3.05 -9.08 5.98
N ASP A 172 2.99 -10.37 6.38
CA ASP A 172 4.15 -11.24 6.52
C ASP A 172 4.61 -11.88 5.20
N LEU A 173 3.91 -11.64 4.09
CA LEU A 173 4.35 -12.05 2.76
C LEU A 173 5.76 -11.52 2.48
N LEU A 174 6.68 -12.44 2.16
CA LEU A 174 8.05 -12.12 1.80
C LEU A 174 8.12 -11.70 0.32
N ILE A 175 8.49 -10.44 0.09
CA ILE A 175 8.72 -9.88 -1.24
C ILE A 175 10.22 -9.74 -1.50
N SER A 176 10.60 -9.84 -2.77
CA SER A 176 11.95 -9.52 -3.20
C SER A 176 12.02 -8.04 -3.54
N VAL A 177 12.89 -7.30 -2.88
CA VAL A 177 13.20 -5.92 -3.23
C VAL A 177 14.63 -5.85 -3.77
N GLU A 178 14.86 -4.91 -4.69
CA GLU A 178 16.22 -4.58 -5.10
C GLU A 178 17.00 -4.10 -3.88
N ASP A 179 18.27 -4.52 -3.76
CA ASP A 179 19.14 -3.99 -2.72
C ASP A 179 19.49 -2.57 -3.12
N ASP A 180 18.64 -1.61 -2.75
CA ASP A 180 19.13 -0.27 -2.53
C ASP A 180 20.04 -0.36 -1.31
N GLU A 181 21.36 -0.33 -1.55
CA GLU A 181 22.39 -0.08 -0.53
C GLU A 181 22.26 1.35 0.02
N ALA A 182 21.07 1.68 0.50
CA ALA A 182 20.71 2.85 1.26
C ALA A 182 19.81 2.40 2.43
N THR A 183 20.17 1.28 3.08
CA THR A 183 19.80 1.17 4.48
C THR A 183 20.67 2.17 5.22
N ASP A 184 20.04 2.99 6.05
CA ASP A 184 20.63 3.84 7.09
C ASP A 184 21.40 3.02 8.15
N ASP A 185 21.87 1.81 7.80
CA ASP A 185 22.81 1.06 8.60
C ASP A 185 24.13 1.81 8.51
N VAL A 186 24.54 2.35 9.65
CA VAL A 186 25.86 2.94 9.82
C VAL A 186 26.88 1.84 9.50
N THR A 187 27.46 1.88 8.31
CA THR A 187 28.55 0.97 7.92
C THR A 187 29.72 1.15 8.89
N PRO A 188 30.60 0.16 9.08
CA PRO A 188 31.77 0.31 9.93
C PRO A 188 32.60 1.57 9.60
N GLU A 189 32.65 1.95 8.33
CA GLU A 189 33.29 3.17 7.83
C GLU A 189 32.54 4.43 8.29
N HIS A 190 31.22 4.49 8.11
CA HIS A 190 30.40 5.64 8.52
C HIS A 190 30.33 5.77 10.05
N ALA A 191 30.41 4.64 10.78
CA ALA A 191 30.51 4.61 12.24
C ALA A 191 31.81 5.25 12.69
N GLY A 192 32.91 4.97 11.98
CA GLY A 192 34.20 5.60 12.20
C GLY A 192 34.15 7.11 12.01
N GLU A 193 33.46 7.60 10.98
CA GLU A 193 33.27 9.03 10.71
C GLU A 193 32.45 9.73 11.80
N ILE A 194 31.36 9.11 12.26
CA ILE A 194 30.53 9.62 13.37
C ILE A 194 31.34 9.70 14.67
N ILE A 195 32.12 8.66 14.97
CA ILE A 195 32.99 8.63 16.16
C ILE A 195 34.08 9.70 16.07
N ALA A 196 34.69 9.89 14.89
CA ALA A 196 35.70 10.93 14.67
C ALA A 196 35.11 12.34 14.83
N ALA A 197 33.93 12.60 14.27
CA ALA A 197 33.22 13.87 14.42
C ALA A 197 32.83 14.15 15.88
N LEU A 198 32.39 13.13 16.63
CA LEU A 198 32.14 13.22 18.07
C LEU A 198 33.43 13.53 18.86
N ALA A 199 34.54 12.89 18.51
CA ALA A 199 35.84 13.13 19.15
C ALA A 199 36.35 14.56 18.90
N GLU A 200 36.14 15.11 17.71
CA GLU A 200 36.46 16.50 17.38
C GLU A 200 35.52 17.50 18.07
N GLN A 201 34.20 17.26 18.05
CA GLN A 201 33.21 18.15 18.66
C GLN A 201 33.36 18.26 20.18
N PHE A 202 33.75 17.17 20.85
CA PHE A 202 34.03 17.16 22.29
C PHE A 202 35.51 17.43 22.64
N GLY A 203 36.34 17.78 21.65
CA GLY A 203 37.62 18.45 21.84
C GLY A 203 38.70 17.67 22.60
N GLY A 204 38.62 16.34 22.64
CA GLY A 204 39.57 15.51 23.38
C GLY A 204 40.55 14.79 22.47
N THR A 205 41.83 15.20 22.45
CA THR A 205 42.89 14.26 22.10
C THR A 205 42.98 13.21 23.20
N PHE A 206 42.34 12.06 23.01
CA PHE A 206 42.47 10.92 23.93
C PHE A 206 43.91 10.40 23.87
N ALA A 207 44.59 10.35 25.01
CA ALA A 207 45.98 9.92 25.06
C ALA A 207 46.13 8.38 25.09
N THR A 208 45.08 7.66 25.48
CA THR A 208 45.06 6.18 25.55
C THR A 208 43.68 5.60 25.22
N GLU A 209 43.65 4.32 24.81
CA GLU A 209 42.43 3.54 24.51
C GLU A 209 41.45 3.46 25.71
N ASP A 210 41.99 3.37 26.93
CA ASP A 210 41.20 3.36 28.17
C ASP A 210 40.42 4.66 28.40
N GLN A 211 41.00 5.81 28.02
CA GLN A 211 40.33 7.11 28.14
C GLN A 211 39.17 7.24 27.16
N LEU A 212 39.35 6.76 25.94
CA LEU A 212 38.29 6.70 24.93
C LEU A 212 37.15 5.78 25.37
N THR A 213 37.48 4.58 25.86
CA THR A 213 36.50 3.59 26.33
C THR A 213 35.67 4.11 27.50
N THR A 214 36.30 4.83 28.43
CA THR A 214 35.61 5.42 29.58
C THR A 214 34.65 6.53 29.14
N ALA A 215 35.07 7.40 28.23
CA ALA A 215 34.24 8.48 27.71
C ALA A 215 33.04 7.97 26.91
N LEU A 216 33.23 6.97 26.04
CA LEU A 216 32.16 6.30 25.30
C LEU A 216 31.15 5.65 26.24
N SER A 217 31.60 4.95 27.27
CA SER A 217 30.72 4.31 28.27
C SER A 217 29.86 5.34 29.02
N PHE A 218 30.44 6.50 29.35
CA PHE A 218 29.71 7.59 30.00
C PHE A 218 28.66 8.22 29.07
N MET A 219 29.00 8.46 27.80
CA MET A 219 28.07 8.99 26.80
C MET A 219 26.91 8.03 26.50
N LEU A 220 27.20 6.73 26.37
CA LEU A 220 26.14 5.71 26.25
C LEU A 220 25.22 5.69 27.47
N GLY A 221 25.78 5.82 28.68
CA GLY A 221 25.00 5.89 29.92
C GLY A 221 24.07 7.10 29.98
N THR A 222 24.55 8.28 29.54
CA THR A 222 23.74 9.50 29.49
C THR A 222 22.65 9.44 28.42
N LEU A 223 22.96 8.95 27.21
CA LEU A 223 21.97 8.74 26.15
C LEU A 223 20.86 7.76 26.57
N ARG A 224 21.23 6.67 27.23
CA ARG A 224 20.26 5.69 27.77
C ARG A 224 19.36 6.33 28.82
N ALA A 225 19.92 7.13 29.73
CA ALA A 225 19.14 7.83 30.75
C ALA A 225 18.17 8.88 30.15
N THR A 226 18.56 9.56 29.06
CA THR A 226 17.70 10.50 28.34
C THR A 226 16.54 9.77 27.66
N ARG A 227 16.83 8.67 26.95
CA ARG A 227 15.81 7.84 26.30
C ARG A 227 14.83 7.23 27.32
N GLU A 228 15.31 6.80 28.48
CA GLU A 228 14.48 6.30 29.57
C GLU A 228 13.64 7.39 30.27
N LYS A 229 13.98 8.68 30.12
CA LYS A 229 13.15 9.80 30.56
C LYS A 229 12.09 10.16 29.52
N GLU A 230 12.45 10.17 28.24
CA GLU A 230 11.51 10.42 27.13
C GLU A 230 10.42 9.36 27.10
N ALA A 231 10.77 8.07 27.23
CA ALA A 231 9.81 6.96 27.30
C ALA A 231 8.92 6.93 28.56
N ARG A 232 9.17 7.80 29.55
CA ARG A 232 8.32 7.96 30.75
C ARG A 232 7.37 9.15 30.67
N HIS A 233 7.47 9.95 29.60
CA HIS A 233 6.63 11.12 29.35
C HIS A 233 5.63 10.93 28.19
N GLU A 234 5.62 9.75 27.57
CA GLU A 234 4.50 9.20 26.78
C GLU A 234 3.61 8.32 27.66
#